data_AF-A0A4Y9YBS1-F1
#
_entry.id   AF-A0A4Y9YBS1-F1
#
_cell.length_a   1.000
_cell.length_b   1.000
_cell.length_c   1.000
_cell.angle_alpha   90.00
_cell.angle_beta   90.00
_cell.angle_gamma   90.00
#
_symmetry.space_group_name_H-M   'P 1'
#
loop_
_entity.id
_entity.type
_entity.pdbx_description
1 polymer ?
#
loop_
_entity_poly.entity_id
_entity_poly.type
_entity_poly.pdbx_seq_one_letter_code
_entity_poly.pdbx_strand_id
1 'polypeptide(L)'
;MRKSDDSDASEEYSGTVLAPNIQTERSKLYHELDQVIKSANAIQARINALSPLSRLPVEILVEIFRCFAAVQKPGCSRLGFTHINGELVSVSRDINLGWILVTHVCRRWRNVAIDYAMLWTHISFALGSEWTMRMIERSGQAPLVIREFEAERRFHPDVGEHLRPHLSHVLAFELRLQSYTLMEILSPMVDNAPVLHTLQFHSSTGEGELPMVRTQLDLFNQSAPSLRKIICAMYAFLGHRGCSAP
;
A
#
# COMPACT_ATOMS: atom_id res chain seq x y z
N MET A 1 -33.62 -49.82 -38.75
CA MET A 1 -32.82 -51.03 -38.40
C MET A 1 -31.37 -50.59 -38.21
N ARG A 2 -30.66 -51.22 -37.26
CA ARG A 2 -29.20 -51.22 -36.94
C ARG A 2 -28.30 -50.16 -37.63
N LYS A 3 -27.66 -49.24 -36.88
CA LYS A 3 -26.39 -49.45 -36.12
C LYS A 3 -25.18 -49.65 -37.07
N SER A 4 -24.21 -48.73 -37.13
CA SER A 4 -23.01 -48.67 -36.25
C SER A 4 -21.80 -49.32 -36.93
N ASP A 5 -20.53 -49.14 -36.54
CA ASP A 5 -19.72 -48.04 -35.96
C ASP A 5 -18.31 -48.24 -36.65
N ASP A 6 -17.20 -47.50 -36.50
CA ASP A 6 -16.82 -46.33 -35.70
C ASP A 6 -15.59 -45.64 -36.38
N SER A 7 -15.43 -44.30 -36.30
CA SER A 7 -14.16 -43.57 -36.56
C SER A 7 -14.29 -42.04 -36.36
N ASP A 8 -14.17 -41.58 -35.11
CA ASP A 8 -13.58 -40.26 -34.86
C ASP A 8 -12.75 -40.26 -33.57
N ALA A 9 -11.67 -39.47 -33.55
CA ALA A 9 -10.58 -39.66 -32.59
C ALA A 9 -10.90 -39.07 -31.20
N SER A 10 -10.96 -39.95 -30.19
CA SER A 10 -10.91 -39.55 -28.79
C SER A 10 -9.48 -39.14 -28.41
N GLU A 11 -9.11 -37.89 -28.69
CA GLU A 11 -7.93 -37.25 -28.08
C GLU A 11 -8.21 -36.99 -26.59
N GLU A 12 -7.95 -38.00 -25.75
CA GLU A 12 -7.85 -37.79 -24.31
C GLU A 12 -6.68 -36.86 -24.01
N TYR A 13 -7.02 -35.61 -23.62
CA TYR A 13 -6.08 -34.57 -23.23
C TYR A 13 -5.26 -35.02 -22.00
N SER A 14 -4.09 -35.60 -22.26
CA SER A 14 -3.19 -36.12 -21.23
C SER A 14 -2.60 -34.97 -20.40
N GLY A 15 -3.15 -34.80 -19.19
CA GLY A 15 -2.72 -33.81 -18.20
C GLY A 15 -1.31 -34.09 -17.68
N THR A 16 -0.31 -33.63 -18.43
CA THR A 16 1.12 -33.51 -18.13
C THR A 16 1.53 -33.72 -16.67
N VAL A 17 1.92 -34.96 -16.34
CA VAL A 17 2.89 -35.22 -15.27
C VAL A 17 4.23 -34.61 -15.70
N LEU A 18 4.48 -33.36 -15.29
CA LEU A 18 5.77 -32.69 -15.49
C LEU A 18 6.89 -33.58 -14.93
N ALA A 19 7.71 -34.13 -15.81
CA ALA A 19 8.71 -35.13 -15.44
C ALA A 19 9.62 -34.59 -14.32
N PRO A 20 9.78 -35.32 -13.19
CA PRO A 20 10.46 -34.80 -12.00
C PRO A 20 11.92 -34.38 -12.26
N ASN A 21 12.54 -34.92 -13.30
CA ASN A 21 13.86 -34.52 -13.79
C ASN A 21 13.92 -33.02 -14.19
N ILE A 22 12.93 -32.49 -14.91
CA ILE A 22 12.90 -31.09 -15.37
C ILE A 22 12.79 -30.12 -14.19
N GLN A 23 11.93 -30.45 -13.21
CA GLN A 23 11.76 -29.60 -12.03
C GLN A 23 12.97 -29.66 -11.09
N THR A 24 13.63 -30.82 -11.00
CA THR A 24 14.88 -30.99 -10.27
C THR A 24 16.00 -30.17 -10.90
N GLU A 25 16.15 -30.23 -12.22
CA GLU A 25 17.19 -29.49 -12.94
C GLU A 25 16.98 -27.98 -12.88
N ARG A 26 15.74 -27.50 -13.04
CA ARG A 26 15.37 -26.10 -12.78
C ARG A 26 15.76 -25.67 -11.37
N SER A 27 15.54 -26.51 -10.37
CA SER A 27 15.86 -26.19 -8.97
C SER A 27 17.37 -26.08 -8.73
N LYS A 28 18.20 -26.93 -9.39
CA LYS A 28 19.67 -26.78 -9.37
C LYS A 28 20.11 -25.47 -10.01
N LEU A 29 19.61 -25.16 -11.21
CA LEU A 29 19.95 -23.94 -11.94
C LEU A 29 19.56 -22.68 -11.16
N TYR A 30 18.41 -22.66 -10.48
CA TYR A 30 18.05 -21.58 -9.57
C TYR A 30 19.01 -21.46 -8.37
N HIS A 31 19.50 -22.58 -7.84
CA HIS A 31 20.49 -22.57 -6.76
C HIS A 31 21.85 -22.03 -7.22
N GLU A 32 22.34 -22.46 -8.39
CA GLU A 32 23.57 -21.93 -8.99
C GLU A 32 23.46 -20.43 -9.28
N LEU A 33 22.32 -19.98 -9.84
CA LEU A 33 22.04 -18.57 -10.08
C LEU A 33 22.07 -17.75 -8.77
N ASP A 34 21.46 -18.26 -7.70
CA ASP A 34 21.50 -17.63 -6.36
C ASP A 34 22.94 -17.57 -5.79
N GLN A 35 23.75 -18.62 -5.96
CA GLN A 35 25.17 -18.59 -5.58
C GLN A 35 25.96 -17.51 -6.35
N VAL A 36 25.74 -17.40 -7.67
CA VAL A 36 26.39 -16.37 -8.52
C VAL A 36 25.92 -14.97 -8.12
N ILE A 37 24.63 -14.76 -7.90
CA ILE A 37 24.08 -13.48 -7.43
C ILE A 37 24.68 -13.10 -6.07
N LYS A 38 24.82 -14.04 -5.13
CA LYS A 38 25.45 -13.81 -3.82
C LYS A 38 26.92 -13.39 -3.95
N SER A 39 27.69 -14.04 -4.82
CA SER A 39 29.10 -13.70 -5.03
C SER A 39 29.27 -12.33 -5.70
N ALA A 40 28.47 -12.02 -6.72
CA ALA A 40 28.43 -10.71 -7.38
C ALA A 40 28.06 -9.59 -6.40
N ASN A 41 27.03 -9.79 -5.56
CA ASN A 41 26.64 -8.84 -4.52
C ASN A 41 27.75 -8.61 -3.48
N ALA A 42 28.53 -9.63 -3.13
CA ALA A 42 29.67 -9.49 -2.22
C ALA A 42 30.81 -8.67 -2.85
N ILE A 43 31.08 -8.86 -4.14
CA ILE A 43 32.06 -8.04 -4.90
C ILE A 43 31.58 -6.60 -5.00
N GLN A 44 30.32 -6.37 -5.37
CA GLN A 44 29.74 -5.02 -5.45
C GLN A 44 29.74 -4.31 -4.08
N ALA A 45 29.50 -5.03 -2.98
CA ALA A 45 29.61 -4.48 -1.64
C ALA A 45 31.04 -4.02 -1.31
N ARG A 46 32.07 -4.77 -1.73
CA ARG A 46 33.49 -4.37 -1.58
C ARG A 46 33.85 -3.16 -2.43
N ILE A 47 33.39 -3.10 -3.69
CA ILE A 47 33.57 -1.94 -4.58
C ILE A 47 32.91 -0.70 -3.96
N ASN A 48 31.65 -0.83 -3.52
CA ASN A 48 30.92 0.25 -2.88
C ASN A 48 31.62 0.72 -1.60
N ALA A 49 32.24 -0.18 -0.82
CA ALA A 49 33.02 0.18 0.37
C ALA A 49 34.29 1.01 0.07
N LEU A 50 34.76 1.07 -1.17
CA LEU A 50 35.88 1.94 -1.59
C LEU A 50 35.43 3.36 -1.99
N SER A 51 34.14 3.56 -2.29
CA SER A 51 33.58 4.87 -2.66
C SER A 51 33.66 5.89 -1.52
N PRO A 52 33.94 7.19 -1.77
CA PRO A 52 33.87 8.23 -0.73
C PRO A 52 32.53 8.26 0.04
N LEU A 53 31.42 7.96 -0.64
CA LEU A 53 30.08 7.90 -0.04
C LEU A 53 29.95 6.81 1.03
N SER A 54 30.76 5.75 0.97
CA SER A 54 30.77 4.68 1.97
C SER A 54 31.46 5.08 3.27
N ARG A 55 32.18 6.21 3.29
CA ARG A 55 32.88 6.76 4.47
C ARG A 55 32.08 7.84 5.19
N LEU A 56 30.95 8.28 4.62
CA LEU A 56 30.05 9.24 5.29
C LEU A 56 29.57 8.67 6.64
N PRO A 57 29.54 9.48 7.72
CA PRO A 57 28.91 9.10 8.98
C PRO A 57 27.43 8.72 8.78
N VAL A 58 26.87 7.93 9.69
CA VAL A 58 25.50 7.41 9.56
C VAL A 58 24.46 8.53 9.63
N GLU A 59 24.76 9.56 10.42
CA GLU A 59 23.98 10.78 10.60
C GLU A 59 23.80 11.53 9.28
N ILE A 60 24.88 11.63 8.49
CA ILE A 60 24.87 12.29 7.18
C ILE A 60 24.08 11.47 6.15
N LEU A 61 24.19 10.13 6.19
CA LEU A 61 23.35 9.27 5.35
C LEU A 61 21.86 9.40 5.70
N VAL A 62 21.52 9.42 7.00
CA VAL A 62 20.16 9.63 7.47
C VAL A 62 19.61 10.98 7.01
N GLU A 63 20.37 12.06 7.10
CA GLU A 63 19.91 13.38 6.66
C GLU A 63 19.72 13.45 5.14
N ILE A 64 20.61 12.80 4.36
CA ILE A 64 20.41 12.62 2.90
C ILE A 64 19.08 11.87 2.65
N PHE A 65 18.82 10.77 3.37
CA PHE A 65 17.58 10.00 3.18
C PHE A 65 16.33 10.79 3.57
N ARG A 66 16.40 11.62 4.63
CA ARG A 66 15.33 12.53 5.04
C ARG A 66 15.04 13.58 3.95
N CYS A 67 16.07 14.16 3.34
CA CYS A 67 15.93 15.03 2.18
C CYS A 67 15.20 14.31 1.02
N PHE A 68 15.62 13.08 0.66
CA PHE A 68 14.93 12.28 -0.36
C PHE A 68 13.46 12.02 0.01
N ALA A 69 13.15 11.62 1.25
CA ALA A 69 11.78 11.34 1.70
C ALA A 69 10.87 12.58 1.68
N ALA A 70 11.42 13.77 1.89
CA ALA A 70 10.66 15.02 1.77
C ALA A 70 10.19 15.29 0.33
N VAL A 71 11.07 15.09 -0.66
CA VAL A 71 10.81 15.43 -2.07
C VAL A 71 10.25 14.28 -2.92
N GLN A 72 10.61 13.03 -2.66
CA GLN A 72 10.23 11.84 -3.43
C GLN A 72 9.35 10.90 -2.59
N LYS A 73 8.06 11.21 -2.52
CA LYS A 73 7.08 10.35 -1.83
C LYS A 73 6.81 9.08 -2.65
N PRO A 74 6.69 7.90 -2.01
CA PRO A 74 6.29 6.69 -2.71
C PRO A 74 4.82 6.79 -3.13
N GLY A 75 4.52 6.41 -4.37
CA GLY A 75 3.24 6.67 -5.00
C GLY A 75 2.96 5.73 -6.16
N CYS A 76 1.82 5.94 -6.80
CA CYS A 76 1.50 5.37 -8.11
C CYS A 76 1.04 6.52 -9.02
N SER A 77 1.23 6.38 -10.33
CA SER A 77 0.45 7.17 -11.28
C SER A 77 -1.04 6.98 -10.98
N ARG A 78 -1.83 8.05 -11.10
CA ARG A 78 -3.30 7.95 -11.04
C ARG A 78 -3.75 6.99 -12.14
N LEU A 79 -4.94 6.38 -11.99
CA LEU A 79 -5.57 5.66 -13.10
C LEU A 79 -5.66 6.58 -14.33
N GLY A 80 -4.83 6.30 -15.32
CA GLY A 80 -4.89 6.96 -16.61
C GLY A 80 -5.90 6.20 -17.47
N PHE A 81 -6.84 6.91 -18.07
CA PHE A 81 -7.63 6.37 -19.17
C PHE A 81 -7.07 6.93 -20.48
N THR A 82 -6.94 6.07 -21.48
CA THR A 82 -6.54 6.48 -22.83
C THR A 82 -7.51 5.90 -23.84
N HIS A 83 -7.79 6.65 -24.91
CA HIS A 83 -8.64 6.16 -25.99
C HIS A 83 -7.80 5.32 -26.96
N ILE A 84 -8.02 4.01 -26.98
CA ILE A 84 -7.44 3.10 -27.97
C ILE A 84 -8.54 2.74 -28.96
N ASN A 85 -8.36 3.09 -30.23
CA ASN A 85 -9.35 2.87 -31.30
C ASN A 85 -10.75 3.45 -31.00
N GLY A 86 -10.84 4.48 -30.14
CA GLY A 86 -12.08 5.10 -29.69
C GLY A 86 -12.59 4.57 -28.34
N GLU A 87 -12.23 3.36 -27.94
CA GLU A 87 -12.61 2.77 -26.65
C GLU A 87 -11.78 3.35 -25.49
N LEU A 88 -12.44 3.62 -24.36
CA LEU A 88 -11.79 4.13 -23.15
C LEU A 88 -11.12 2.97 -22.40
N VAL A 89 -9.80 2.84 -22.54
CA VAL A 89 -9.02 1.76 -21.92
C VAL A 89 -8.29 2.27 -20.67
N SER A 90 -8.39 1.52 -19.58
CA SER A 90 -7.60 1.75 -18.37
C SER A 90 -6.13 1.40 -18.62
N VAL A 91 -5.25 2.36 -18.42
CA VAL A 91 -3.78 2.16 -18.44
C VAL A 91 -3.33 1.68 -17.06
N SER A 92 -2.34 0.77 -17.04
CA SER A 92 -1.71 0.30 -15.80
C SER A 92 -1.14 1.46 -14.98
N ARG A 93 -1.27 1.39 -13.65
CA ARG A 93 -0.64 2.36 -12.75
C ARG A 93 0.87 2.09 -12.67
N ASP A 94 1.69 3.03 -13.11
CA ASP A 94 3.13 2.96 -12.84
C ASP A 94 3.41 3.14 -11.34
N ILE A 95 4.16 2.20 -10.76
CA ILE A 95 4.54 2.23 -9.35
C ILE A 95 5.83 3.04 -9.21
N ASN A 96 5.80 4.08 -8.36
CA ASN A 96 6.97 4.89 -8.03
C ASN A 96 7.37 4.65 -6.57
N LEU A 97 8.50 3.96 -6.36
CA LEU A 97 9.06 3.68 -5.03
C LEU A 97 9.53 4.95 -4.29
N GLY A 98 9.74 6.07 -4.99
CA GLY A 98 10.22 7.32 -4.41
C GLY A 98 11.52 7.12 -3.63
N TRP A 99 11.59 7.70 -2.42
CA TRP A 99 12.76 7.58 -1.55
C TRP A 99 13.14 6.13 -1.19
N ILE A 100 12.23 5.14 -1.28
CA ILE A 100 12.53 3.73 -0.95
C ILE A 100 13.68 3.19 -1.83
N LEU A 101 13.93 3.79 -2.99
CA LEU A 101 15.09 3.52 -3.84
C LEU A 101 16.43 3.62 -3.10
N VAL A 102 16.56 4.42 -2.02
CA VAL A 102 17.79 4.44 -1.20
C VAL A 102 18.10 3.06 -0.59
N THR A 103 17.08 2.24 -0.35
CA THR A 103 17.22 0.86 0.16
C THR A 103 17.74 -0.15 -0.88
N HIS A 104 17.91 0.29 -2.14
CA HIS A 104 18.42 -0.51 -3.27
C HIS A 104 19.83 -0.09 -3.72
N VAL A 105 20.37 1.04 -3.23
CA VAL A 105 21.70 1.56 -3.65
C VAL A 105 22.85 0.64 -3.24
N CYS A 106 22.92 0.28 -1.95
CA CYS A 106 23.88 -0.70 -1.46
C CYS A 106 23.45 -1.28 -0.10
N ARG A 107 24.09 -2.37 0.35
CA ARG A 107 23.80 -3.01 1.63
C ARG A 107 23.90 -2.05 2.83
N ARG A 108 24.89 -1.14 2.85
CA ARG A 108 25.04 -0.14 3.94
C ARG A 108 23.85 0.82 3.98
N TRP A 109 23.46 1.38 2.83
CA TRP A 109 22.31 2.29 2.73
C TRP A 109 21.01 1.58 3.07
N ARG A 110 20.83 0.33 2.60
CA ARG A 110 19.68 -0.52 2.93
C ARG A 110 19.52 -0.73 4.43
N ASN A 111 20.59 -1.11 5.14
CA ASN A 111 20.54 -1.30 6.59
C ASN A 111 20.15 0.02 7.28
N VAL A 112 20.92 1.10 7.06
CA VAL A 112 20.67 2.40 7.70
C VAL A 112 19.25 2.93 7.42
N ALA A 113 18.74 2.78 6.20
CA ALA A 113 17.40 3.23 5.83
C ALA A 113 16.28 2.34 6.40
N ILE A 114 16.50 1.04 6.60
CA ILE A 114 15.54 0.15 7.26
C ILE A 114 15.55 0.39 8.78
N ASP A 115 16.72 0.53 9.39
CA ASP A 115 16.89 0.71 10.83
C ASP A 115 16.40 2.09 11.32
N TYR A 116 16.40 3.11 10.45
CA TYR A 116 15.93 4.46 10.78
C TYR A 116 14.41 4.61 10.58
N ALA A 117 13.66 4.19 11.61
CA ALA A 117 12.19 4.15 11.66
C ALA A 117 11.46 5.41 11.16
N MET A 118 12.02 6.60 11.38
CA MET A 118 11.42 7.89 11.00
C MET A 118 11.25 8.10 9.48
N LEU A 119 11.88 7.29 8.62
CA LEU A 119 11.59 7.32 7.17
C LEU A 119 10.26 6.61 6.84
N TRP A 120 9.86 5.64 7.65
CA TRP A 120 8.71 4.76 7.40
C TRP A 120 7.40 5.28 8.00
N THR A 121 7.41 6.43 8.69
CA THR A 121 6.24 6.98 9.40
C THR A 121 5.18 7.58 8.49
N HIS A 122 5.53 7.97 7.26
CA HIS A 122 4.59 8.47 6.26
C HIS A 122 4.02 7.31 5.44
N ILE A 123 2.90 6.77 5.89
CA ILE A 123 2.27 5.59 5.29
C ILE A 123 1.71 5.94 3.90
N SER A 124 2.08 5.15 2.89
CA SER A 124 1.58 5.25 1.51
C SER A 124 0.87 3.98 1.09
N PHE A 125 -0.44 4.09 0.85
CA PHE A 125 -1.28 3.00 0.36
C PHE A 125 -1.13 2.76 -1.16
N ALA A 126 -0.42 3.64 -1.87
CA ALA A 126 -0.26 3.60 -3.32
C ALA A 126 0.63 2.45 -3.83
N LEU A 127 1.45 1.88 -2.96
CA LEU A 127 2.30 0.72 -3.26
C LEU A 127 1.61 -0.64 -2.98
N GLY A 128 0.36 -0.63 -2.50
CA GLY A 128 -0.39 -1.82 -2.08
C GLY A 128 -0.24 -2.19 -0.60
N SER A 129 -1.01 -3.19 -0.17
CA SER A 129 -1.10 -3.64 1.23
C SER A 129 0.23 -4.11 1.80
N GLU A 130 0.97 -4.95 1.07
CA GLU A 130 2.27 -5.49 1.50
C GLU A 130 3.27 -4.39 1.87
N TRP A 131 3.36 -3.34 1.05
CA TRP A 131 4.21 -2.20 1.31
C TRP A 131 3.68 -1.31 2.44
N THR A 132 2.35 -1.16 2.53
CA THR A 132 1.69 -0.46 3.66
C THR A 132 2.08 -1.12 4.98
N MET A 133 1.92 -2.44 5.09
CA MET A 133 2.30 -3.21 6.27
C MET A 133 3.80 -3.13 6.56
N ARG A 134 4.63 -3.24 5.52
CA ARG A 134 6.09 -3.11 5.66
C ARG A 134 6.54 -1.71 6.09
N MET A 135 5.78 -0.65 5.81
CA MET A 135 6.02 0.69 6.36
C MET A 135 5.66 0.73 7.85
N ILE A 136 4.46 0.26 8.20
CA ILE A 136 3.96 0.21 9.59
C ILE A 136 4.90 -0.61 10.50
N GLU A 137 5.33 -1.80 10.05
CA GLU A 137 6.30 -2.62 10.78
C GLU A 137 7.62 -1.88 11.01
N ARG A 138 8.16 -1.20 9.98
CA ARG A 138 9.45 -0.51 10.05
C ARG A 138 9.42 0.82 10.79
N SER A 139 8.24 1.45 10.95
CA SER A 139 8.10 2.60 11.84
C SER A 139 8.18 2.22 13.32
N GLY A 140 7.90 0.95 13.68
CA GLY A 140 7.98 0.46 15.05
C GLY A 140 6.99 1.15 15.99
N GLN A 141 7.47 2.13 16.77
CA GLN A 141 6.66 3.00 17.64
C GLN A 141 6.87 4.50 17.33
N ALA A 142 7.51 4.81 16.19
CA ALA A 142 7.68 6.19 15.75
C ALA A 142 6.32 6.79 15.33
N PRO A 143 6.07 8.10 15.55
CA PRO A 143 4.74 8.69 15.35
C PRO A 143 4.27 8.60 13.89
N LEU A 144 3.18 7.87 13.65
CA LEU A 144 2.65 7.60 12.31
C LEU A 144 1.86 8.78 11.74
N VAL A 145 2.02 8.99 10.44
CA VAL A 145 1.28 10.00 9.66
C VAL A 145 0.62 9.30 8.48
N ILE A 146 -0.69 9.08 8.61
CA ILE A 146 -1.51 8.38 7.63
C ILE A 146 -2.27 9.44 6.82
N ARG A 147 -1.98 9.52 5.52
CA ARG A 147 -2.64 10.46 4.60
C ARG A 147 -3.07 9.75 3.32
N GLU A 148 -4.33 9.90 2.93
CA GLU A 148 -4.80 9.48 1.62
C GLU A 148 -5.80 10.48 1.02
N PHE A 149 -5.62 10.80 -0.26
CA PHE A 149 -6.39 11.81 -0.98
C PHE A 149 -6.87 11.38 -2.37
N GLU A 150 -6.57 10.15 -2.81
CA GLU A 150 -7.17 9.52 -3.99
C GLU A 150 -8.48 8.82 -3.59
N ALA A 151 -9.61 9.49 -3.82
CA ALA A 151 -10.92 9.01 -3.35
C ALA A 151 -11.34 7.63 -3.90
N GLU A 152 -10.84 7.27 -5.09
CA GLU A 152 -11.04 5.99 -5.77
C GLU A 152 -9.99 4.92 -5.39
N ARG A 153 -9.15 5.16 -4.36
CA ARG A 153 -8.20 4.13 -3.92
C ARG A 153 -8.97 2.92 -3.38
N ARG A 154 -8.71 1.76 -3.97
CA ARG A 154 -9.09 0.46 -3.41
C ARG A 154 -8.07 0.06 -2.35
N PHE A 155 -8.57 -0.44 -1.22
CA PHE A 155 -7.77 -0.96 -0.12
C PHE A 155 -7.96 -2.47 -0.01
N HIS A 156 -7.10 -3.13 0.78
CA HIS A 156 -7.41 -4.47 1.27
C HIS A 156 -8.55 -4.36 2.30
N PRO A 157 -9.55 -5.27 2.31
CA PRO A 157 -10.67 -5.20 3.25
C PRO A 157 -10.23 -5.04 4.71
N ASP A 158 -9.21 -5.80 5.10
CA ASP A 158 -8.72 -5.82 6.49
C ASP A 158 -7.82 -4.63 6.87
N VAL A 159 -7.67 -3.59 6.04
CA VAL A 159 -6.71 -2.50 6.30
C VAL A 159 -7.00 -1.77 7.63
N GLY A 160 -8.28 -1.65 8.02
CA GLY A 160 -8.67 -1.06 9.31
C GLY A 160 -8.19 -1.89 10.50
N GLU A 161 -8.37 -3.22 10.44
CA GLU A 161 -7.89 -4.16 11.46
C GLU A 161 -6.36 -4.17 11.58
N HIS A 162 -5.65 -4.00 10.45
CA HIS A 162 -4.19 -3.91 10.46
C HIS A 162 -3.67 -2.55 10.99
N LEU A 163 -4.42 -1.47 10.82
CA LEU A 163 -4.07 -0.15 11.37
C LEU A 163 -4.39 -0.02 12.86
N ARG A 164 -5.43 -0.71 13.33
CA ARG A 164 -5.95 -0.64 14.71
C ARG A 164 -4.86 -0.77 15.80
N PRO A 165 -3.97 -1.79 15.80
CA PRO A 165 -2.92 -1.93 16.83
C PRO A 165 -1.95 -0.75 16.94
N HIS A 166 -1.86 0.06 15.88
CA HIS A 166 -0.92 1.17 15.75
C HIS A 166 -1.51 2.53 16.16
N LEU A 167 -2.82 2.61 16.45
CA LEU A 167 -3.52 3.84 16.87
C LEU A 167 -2.86 4.52 18.07
N SER A 168 -2.25 3.74 18.96
CA SER A 168 -1.45 4.20 20.11
C SER A 168 -0.37 5.25 19.76
N HIS A 169 0.18 5.20 18.54
CA HIS A 169 1.23 6.09 18.05
C HIS A 169 0.88 6.79 16.73
N VAL A 170 -0.39 6.82 16.30
CA VAL A 170 -0.82 7.66 15.16
C VAL A 170 -0.88 9.13 15.57
N LEU A 171 -0.04 9.96 14.94
CA LEU A 171 0.07 11.40 15.15
C LEU A 171 -0.92 12.20 14.31
N ALA A 172 -1.15 11.78 13.07
CA ALA A 172 -2.04 12.45 12.14
C ALA A 172 -2.76 11.45 11.23
N PHE A 173 -4.07 11.62 11.11
CA PHE A 173 -4.93 10.78 10.29
C PHE A 173 -5.78 11.66 9.36
N GLU A 174 -5.46 11.67 8.07
CA GLU A 174 -6.07 12.58 7.09
C GLU A 174 -6.54 11.79 5.85
N LEU A 175 -7.83 11.48 5.76
CA LEU A 175 -8.43 10.71 4.67
C LEU A 175 -9.42 11.54 3.85
N ARG A 176 -9.37 11.43 2.53
CA ARG A 176 -10.41 11.87 1.60
C ARG A 176 -10.77 10.72 0.67
N LEU A 177 -11.86 10.03 0.98
CA LEU A 177 -12.26 8.74 0.39
C LEU A 177 -13.76 8.71 0.04
N GLN A 178 -14.19 7.69 -0.70
CA GLN A 178 -15.61 7.35 -0.79
C GLN A 178 -16.15 6.93 0.59
N SER A 179 -17.44 7.18 0.81
CA SER A 179 -18.04 7.10 2.16
C SER A 179 -18.05 5.68 2.73
N TYR A 180 -18.29 4.66 1.90
CA TYR A 180 -18.22 3.26 2.31
C TYR A 180 -16.78 2.86 2.70
N THR A 181 -15.79 3.15 1.85
CA THR A 181 -14.37 2.86 2.08
C THR A 181 -13.84 3.52 3.36
N LEU A 182 -14.26 4.76 3.62
CA LEU A 182 -13.93 5.45 4.87
C LEU A 182 -14.48 4.69 6.08
N MET A 183 -15.73 4.23 6.03
CA MET A 183 -16.35 3.49 7.13
C MET A 183 -15.76 2.09 7.32
N GLU A 184 -15.37 1.39 6.26
CA GLU A 184 -14.61 0.12 6.33
C GLU A 184 -13.28 0.31 7.07
N ILE A 185 -12.54 1.38 6.77
CA ILE A 185 -11.28 1.71 7.44
C ILE A 185 -11.51 2.08 8.90
N LEU A 186 -12.56 2.84 9.21
CA LEU A 186 -12.78 3.40 10.55
C LEU A 186 -13.53 2.48 11.51
N SER A 187 -14.34 1.54 11.03
CA SER A 187 -15.14 0.65 11.91
C SER A 187 -14.31 -0.20 12.88
N PRO A 188 -13.09 -0.67 12.55
CA PRO A 188 -12.22 -1.37 13.50
C PRO A 188 -11.56 -0.48 14.57
N MET A 189 -11.63 0.85 14.46
CA MET A 189 -10.74 1.76 15.19
C MET A 189 -11.23 2.09 16.60
N VAL A 190 -11.35 1.05 17.43
CA VAL A 190 -11.87 1.11 18.81
C VAL A 190 -10.78 1.22 19.89
N ASP A 191 -9.50 1.31 19.52
CA ASP A 191 -8.40 1.44 20.49
C ASP A 191 -7.96 2.92 20.66
N ASN A 192 -7.48 3.29 21.86
CA ASN A 192 -7.15 4.69 22.19
C ASN A 192 -6.11 5.31 21.22
N ALA A 193 -6.27 6.61 20.92
CA ALA A 193 -5.36 7.38 20.08
C ALA A 193 -4.68 8.54 20.87
N PRO A 194 -3.81 8.23 21.86
CA PRO A 194 -3.35 9.19 22.87
C PRO A 194 -2.48 10.32 22.31
N VAL A 195 -1.73 10.09 21.23
CA VAL A 195 -0.82 11.09 20.61
C VAL A 195 -1.40 11.73 19.34
N LEU A 196 -2.64 11.41 18.97
CA LEU A 196 -3.28 11.94 17.77
C LEU A 196 -3.46 13.46 17.87
N HIS A 197 -2.77 14.21 17.01
CA HIS A 197 -2.84 15.67 16.94
C HIS A 197 -3.81 16.17 15.86
N THR A 198 -3.94 15.46 14.75
CA THR A 198 -4.78 15.85 13.60
C THR A 198 -5.68 14.72 13.17
N LEU A 199 -6.98 14.97 13.16
CA LEU A 199 -8.01 14.10 12.59
C LEU A 199 -8.73 14.85 11.47
N GLN A 200 -8.69 14.32 10.25
CA GLN A 200 -9.31 14.95 9.09
C GLN A 200 -9.94 13.90 8.18
N PHE A 201 -11.27 13.90 8.09
CA PHE A 201 -12.03 13.01 7.21
C PHE A 201 -12.87 13.83 6.26
N HIS A 202 -12.80 13.55 4.97
CA HIS A 202 -13.79 14.02 4.00
C HIS A 202 -14.32 12.80 3.27
N SER A 203 -15.64 12.66 3.19
CA SER A 203 -16.28 11.58 2.43
C SER A 203 -16.98 12.14 1.21
N SER A 204 -16.73 11.56 0.04
CA SER A 204 -17.58 11.77 -1.15
C SER A 204 -18.62 10.67 -1.23
N THR A 205 -19.85 11.02 -1.61
CA THR A 205 -20.83 10.05 -2.12
C THR A 205 -20.61 9.85 -3.61
N GLY A 206 -20.42 8.61 -4.04
CA GLY A 206 -20.41 8.24 -5.46
C GLY A 206 -21.78 8.39 -6.12
N GLU A 207 -21.82 8.50 -7.45
CA GLU A 207 -23.09 8.45 -8.19
C GLU A 207 -23.77 7.09 -7.97
N GLY A 208 -25.03 7.11 -7.51
CA GLY A 208 -25.81 5.90 -7.21
C GLY A 208 -25.64 5.33 -5.79
N GLU A 209 -24.79 5.92 -4.94
CA GLU A 209 -24.71 5.50 -3.53
C GLU A 209 -25.99 5.89 -2.75
N LEU A 210 -26.56 4.94 -2.01
CA LEU A 210 -27.63 5.23 -1.05
C LEU A 210 -27.06 6.06 0.12
N PRO A 211 -27.84 7.00 0.69
CA PRO A 211 -27.39 7.77 1.84
C PRO A 211 -27.09 6.82 3.02
N MET A 212 -25.83 6.83 3.47
CA MET A 212 -25.39 5.91 4.51
C MET A 212 -26.20 6.08 5.79
N VAL A 213 -26.64 4.95 6.35
CA VAL A 213 -27.22 4.90 7.70
C VAL A 213 -26.15 5.36 8.68
N ARG A 214 -26.45 6.37 9.50
CA ARG A 214 -25.58 6.85 10.56
C ARG A 214 -25.41 5.76 11.62
N THR A 215 -24.38 4.94 11.52
CA THR A 215 -23.91 4.12 12.64
C THR A 215 -23.23 5.04 13.66
N GLN A 216 -23.47 4.78 14.95
CA GLN A 216 -22.61 5.36 15.98
C GLN A 216 -21.24 4.70 15.85
N LEU A 217 -20.21 5.54 15.71
CA LEU A 217 -18.84 5.09 15.47
C LEU A 217 -18.02 5.48 16.70
N ASP A 218 -17.74 4.50 17.56
CA ASP A 218 -16.95 4.65 18.79
C ASP A 218 -15.45 4.77 18.48
N LEU A 219 -15.12 5.82 17.71
CA LEU A 219 -13.76 6.13 17.29
C LEU A 219 -12.84 6.31 18.49
N PHE A 220 -11.72 5.59 18.43
CA PHE A 220 -10.59 5.67 19.34
C PHE A 220 -10.94 5.46 20.82
N ASN A 221 -11.95 4.61 21.11
CA ASN A 221 -12.51 4.44 22.46
C ASN A 221 -12.96 5.78 23.09
N GLN A 222 -13.40 6.73 22.26
CA GLN A 222 -13.72 8.11 22.63
C GLN A 222 -12.54 8.87 23.30
N SER A 223 -11.30 8.41 23.11
CA SER A 223 -10.10 8.88 23.81
C SER A 223 -8.97 9.29 22.85
N ALA A 224 -8.93 10.59 22.57
CA ALA A 224 -7.86 11.25 21.81
C ALA A 224 -7.38 12.54 22.52
N PRO A 225 -6.74 12.43 23.71
CA PRO A 225 -6.42 13.57 24.59
C PRO A 225 -5.48 14.62 23.98
N SER A 226 -4.63 14.26 23.02
CA SER A 226 -3.70 15.21 22.37
C SER A 226 -4.28 15.92 21.13
N LEU A 227 -5.57 15.74 20.84
CA LEU A 227 -6.19 16.17 19.59
C LEU A 227 -6.32 17.69 19.48
N ARG A 228 -5.64 18.27 18.49
CA ARG A 228 -5.54 19.74 18.27
C ARG A 228 -6.35 20.24 17.08
N LYS A 229 -6.62 19.38 16.10
CA LYS A 229 -7.31 19.71 14.85
C LYS A 229 -8.28 18.59 14.47
N ILE A 230 -9.54 18.94 14.30
CA ILE A 230 -10.60 18.04 13.80
C ILE A 230 -11.26 18.69 12.59
N ILE A 231 -11.36 17.97 11.47
CA ILE A 231 -12.16 18.38 10.31
C ILE A 231 -12.92 17.16 9.78
N CYS A 232 -14.24 17.12 9.97
CA CYS A 232 -15.10 16.06 9.44
C CYS A 232 -16.09 16.66 8.44
N ALA A 233 -15.92 16.37 7.16
CA ALA A 233 -16.80 16.78 6.07
C ALA A 233 -17.43 15.55 5.42
N MET A 234 -18.55 15.10 5.97
CA MET A 234 -19.33 13.99 5.41
C MET A 234 -20.55 14.56 4.67
N TYR A 235 -20.54 14.47 3.34
CA TYR A 235 -21.67 14.94 2.53
C TYR A 235 -22.77 13.88 2.52
N ALA A 236 -23.79 14.05 3.38
CA ALA A 236 -25.05 13.35 3.19
C ALA A 236 -25.86 14.11 2.13
N PHE A 237 -26.16 13.46 1.00
CA PHE A 237 -27.13 13.99 0.03
C PHE A 237 -28.51 14.03 0.69
N LEU A 238 -28.89 15.20 1.20
CA LEU A 238 -30.27 15.48 1.58
C LEU A 238 -31.10 15.55 0.30
N GLY A 239 -31.64 14.40 -0.10
CA GLY A 239 -32.68 14.32 -1.12
C GLY A 239 -33.90 15.09 -0.64
N HIS A 240 -33.95 16.39 -0.95
CA HIS A 240 -35.10 17.24 -0.69
C HIS A 240 -36.27 16.71 -1.53
N ARG A 241 -37.13 15.90 -0.91
CA ARG A 241 -38.46 15.65 -1.44
C ARG A 241 -39.12 17.01 -1.57
N GLY A 242 -39.45 17.39 -2.81
CA GLY A 242 -40.37 18.49 -3.06
C GLY A 242 -41.75 18.08 -2.57
N CYS A 243 -42.04 18.35 -1.30
CA CYS A 243 -43.41 18.31 -0.79
C CYS A 243 -44.16 19.51 -1.41
N SER A 244 -44.77 19.28 -2.55
CA SER A 244 -45.74 20.19 -3.16
C SER A 244 -47.08 20.07 -2.42
N ALA A 245 -47.41 21.08 -1.61
CA ALA A 245 -48.76 21.44 -1.19
C ALA A 245 -48.72 22.79 -0.44
N PRO A 246 -49.81 23.58 -0.43
CA PRO A 246 -51.08 23.37 -1.13
C PRO A 246 -51.05 23.88 -2.59
#